data_AF-A0A7C7IV78-F1
#
_entry.id   AF-A0A7C7IV78-F1
#
_cell.length_a   1.000
_cell.length_b   1.000
_cell.length_c   1.000
_cell.angle_alpha   90.00
_cell.angle_beta   90.00
_cell.angle_gamma   90.00
#
_symmetry.space_group_name_H-M   'P 1'
#
loop_
_entity.id
_entity.type
_entity.pdbx_description
1 polymer ?
#
loop_
_entity_poly.entity_id
_entity_poly.type
_entity_poly.pdbx_seq_one_letter_code
_entity_poly.pdbx_strand_id
1 'polypeptide(L)'
;MSEKFKNNLIGIVIFVGALVAINIWRGPPDMSLRNQSLNEMVRSSLTRFHCACQQLWGDRGPQENCTKESLSEMMRNTFDLPGINISGDGNQEDWQTTALHYILSDQVFIIDASGAINRLD
;
A
#
# COMPACT_ATOMS: atom_id res chain seq x y z
N MET A 1 18.34 47.52 -27.86
CA MET A 1 18.38 46.20 -27.20
C MET A 1 19.52 45.40 -27.84
N SER A 2 20.45 44.86 -27.06
CA SER A 2 21.70 44.25 -27.59
C SER A 2 21.42 42.92 -28.30
N GLU A 3 22.05 42.65 -29.45
CA GLU A 3 21.93 41.38 -30.19
C GLU A 3 22.25 40.15 -29.30
N LYS A 4 23.13 40.32 -28.31
CA LYS A 4 23.44 39.29 -27.31
C LYS A 4 22.24 38.94 -26.42
N PHE A 5 21.41 39.93 -26.07
CA PHE A 5 20.20 39.74 -25.28
C PHE A 5 19.13 38.98 -26.08
N LYS A 6 19.01 39.28 -27.38
CA LYS A 6 18.06 38.63 -28.29
C LYS A 6 18.41 37.16 -28.53
N ASN A 7 19.69 36.84 -28.73
CA ASN A 7 20.15 35.46 -28.89
C ASN A 7 20.02 34.63 -27.61
N ASN A 8 20.26 35.24 -26.43
CA ASN A 8 20.04 34.57 -25.15
C ASN A 8 18.55 34.28 -24.91
N LEU A 9 17.66 35.21 -25.26
CA LEU A 9 16.21 35.02 -25.11
C LEU A 9 15.71 33.84 -25.97
N ILE A 10 16.17 33.74 -27.23
CA ILE A 10 15.82 32.65 -28.14
C ILE A 10 16.29 31.30 -27.59
N GLY A 11 17.51 31.22 -27.06
CA GLY A 11 18.04 30.00 -26.44
C GLY A 11 17.20 29.53 -25.26
N ILE A 12 16.74 30.46 -24.40
CA ILE A 12 15.88 30.15 -23.26
C ILE A 12 14.52 29.62 -23.74
N VAL A 13 13.91 30.25 -24.73
CA VAL A 13 12.59 29.83 -25.26
C VAL A 13 12.66 28.42 -25.85
N ILE A 14 13.72 28.10 -26.59
CA ILE A 14 13.92 26.74 -27.15
C ILE A 14 14.10 25.72 -26.03
N PHE A 15 14.89 26.05 -25.01
CA PHE A 15 15.14 25.14 -23.89
C PHE A 15 13.88 24.86 -23.06
N VAL A 16 13.10 25.90 -22.74
CA VAL A 16 11.82 25.77 -22.03
C VAL A 16 10.81 25.00 -22.88
N GLY A 17 10.74 25.29 -24.19
CA GLY A 17 9.87 24.56 -25.12
C GLY A 17 10.20 23.07 -25.19
N ALA A 18 11.48 22.72 -25.23
CA ALA A 18 11.93 21.32 -25.21
C ALA A 18 11.56 20.62 -23.89
N LEU A 19 11.74 21.28 -22.74
CA LEU A 19 11.37 20.72 -21.43
C LEU A 19 9.87 20.46 -21.31
N VAL A 20 9.05 21.41 -21.77
CA VAL A 20 7.59 21.25 -21.77
C VAL A 20 7.15 20.13 -22.72
N ALA A 21 7.72 20.06 -23.93
CA ALA A 21 7.43 19.00 -24.89
C ALA A 21 7.80 17.61 -24.35
N ILE A 22 8.95 17.48 -23.66
CA ILE A 22 9.37 16.23 -23.04
C ILE A 22 8.38 15.80 -21.93
N ASN A 23 7.91 16.74 -21.09
CA ASN A 23 6.95 16.43 -20.03
C ASN A 23 5.56 16.06 -20.58
N ILE A 24 5.11 16.72 -21.66
CA ILE A 24 3.84 16.35 -22.32
C ILE A 24 3.97 14.99 -23.02
N TRP A 25 5.09 14.72 -23.70
CA TRP A 25 5.34 13.46 -24.41
C TRP A 25 5.45 12.26 -23.46
N ARG A 26 5.99 12.45 -22.25
CA ARG A 26 6.07 11.40 -21.23
C ARG A 26 4.70 11.02 -20.64
N GLY A 27 3.65 11.80 -20.91
CA GLY A 27 2.31 11.53 -20.39
C GLY A 27 2.22 11.68 -18.87
N PRO A 28 1.03 11.47 -18.30
CA PRO A 28 0.89 11.39 -16.84
C PRO A 28 1.75 10.24 -16.30
N PRO A 29 2.31 10.38 -15.08
CA PRO A 29 3.05 9.30 -14.45
C PRO A 29 2.19 8.04 -14.39
N ASP A 30 2.79 6.89 -14.66
CA ASP A 30 2.08 5.62 -14.63
C ASP A 30 1.67 5.27 -13.19
N MET A 31 0.45 5.67 -12.84
CA MET A 31 -0.15 5.41 -11.53
C MET A 31 -0.45 3.93 -11.33
N SER A 32 -0.42 3.10 -12.38
CA SER A 32 -0.71 1.67 -12.26
C SER A 32 0.36 0.94 -11.45
N LEU A 33 1.65 1.21 -11.70
CA LEU A 33 2.77 0.65 -10.94
C LEU A 33 2.73 1.06 -9.46
N ARG A 34 2.38 2.31 -9.19
CA ARG A 34 2.21 2.81 -7.83
C ARG A 34 1.04 2.10 -7.14
N ASN A 35 -0.11 1.98 -7.79
CA ASN A 35 -1.27 1.32 -7.20
C ASN A 35 -1.01 -0.18 -6.98
N GLN A 36 -0.31 -0.84 -7.91
CA GLN A 36 0.10 -2.22 -7.77
C GLN A 36 1.02 -2.42 -6.56
N SER A 37 2.05 -1.60 -6.41
CA SER A 37 2.97 -1.72 -5.27
C SER A 37 2.29 -1.46 -3.93
N LEU A 38 1.34 -0.51 -3.88
CA LEU A 38 0.51 -0.28 -2.68
C LEU A 38 -0.38 -1.49 -2.36
N ASN A 39 -1.01 -2.10 -3.38
CA ASN A 39 -1.81 -3.32 -3.20
C ASN A 39 -0.97 -4.51 -2.72
N GLU A 40 0.24 -4.69 -3.25
CA GLU A 40 1.18 -5.70 -2.78
C GLU A 40 1.59 -5.48 -1.32
N MET A 41 1.79 -4.22 -0.92
CA MET A 41 2.08 -3.86 0.45
C MET A 41 0.93 -4.23 1.40
N VAL A 42 -0.33 -3.93 1.03
CA VAL A 42 -1.52 -4.30 1.81
C VAL A 42 -1.65 -5.81 1.93
N ARG A 43 -1.49 -6.54 0.82
CA ARG A 43 -1.50 -8.01 0.83
C ARG A 43 -0.42 -8.60 1.72
N SER A 44 0.80 -8.06 1.66
CA SER A 44 1.91 -8.51 2.50
C SER A 44 1.63 -8.28 3.98
N SER A 45 1.08 -7.10 4.34
CA SER A 45 0.64 -6.81 5.72
C SER A 45 -0.41 -7.80 6.21
N LEU A 46 -1.45 -8.08 5.41
CA LEU A 46 -2.49 -9.06 5.74
C LEU A 46 -1.92 -10.46 5.97
N THR A 47 -1.05 -10.94 5.10
CA THR A 47 -0.42 -12.26 5.25
C THR A 47 0.41 -12.33 6.53
N ARG A 48 1.16 -11.28 6.87
CA ARG A 48 1.95 -11.24 8.12
C ARG A 48 1.06 -11.26 9.36
N PHE A 49 -0.04 -10.50 9.35
CA PHE A 49 -1.00 -10.51 10.45
C PHE A 49 -1.65 -11.89 10.60
N HIS A 50 -2.05 -12.50 9.49
CA HIS A 50 -2.58 -13.86 9.46
C HIS A 50 -1.58 -14.89 10.03
N CYS A 51 -0.31 -14.84 9.63
CA CYS A 51 0.72 -15.72 10.20
C CYS A 51 0.90 -15.50 11.71
N ALA A 52 0.81 -14.26 12.19
CA ALA A 52 0.90 -13.97 13.62
C ALA A 52 -0.31 -14.55 14.38
N CYS A 53 -1.51 -14.47 13.82
CA CYS A 53 -2.70 -15.13 14.37
C CYS A 53 -2.57 -16.66 14.38
N GLN A 54 -2.05 -17.26 13.31
CA GLN A 54 -1.76 -18.69 13.26
C GLN A 54 -0.79 -19.13 14.36
N GLN A 55 0.25 -18.34 14.63
CA GLN A 55 1.17 -18.61 15.75
C GLN A 55 0.46 -18.52 17.10
N LEU A 56 -0.35 -17.48 17.30
CA LEU A 56 -1.13 -17.29 18.52
C LEU A 56 -2.10 -18.46 18.78
N TRP A 57 -2.79 -18.96 17.76
CA TRP A 57 -3.65 -20.15 17.89
C TRP A 57 -2.86 -21.44 18.09
N GLY A 58 -1.68 -21.55 17.50
CA GLY A 58 -0.76 -22.65 17.76
C GLY A 58 -0.31 -22.71 19.22
N ASP A 59 -0.07 -21.54 19.84
CA ASP A 59 0.44 -21.44 21.21
C ASP A 59 -0.65 -21.46 22.28
N ARG A 60 -1.78 -20.79 22.05
CA ARG A 60 -2.86 -20.59 23.04
C ARG A 60 -4.12 -21.43 22.77
N GLY A 61 -4.22 -21.98 21.56
CA GLY A 61 -5.35 -22.76 21.11
C GLY A 61 -6.28 -21.99 20.15
N PRO A 62 -7.12 -22.72 19.40
CA PRO A 62 -7.94 -22.19 18.31
C PRO A 62 -9.06 -21.24 18.77
N GLN A 63 -9.42 -21.27 20.05
CA GLN A 63 -10.51 -20.49 20.66
C GLN A 63 -10.07 -19.08 21.07
N GLU A 64 -8.77 -18.79 21.04
CA GLU A 64 -8.26 -17.47 21.39
C GLU A 64 -8.62 -16.46 20.29
N ASN A 65 -9.12 -15.29 20.66
CA ASN A 65 -9.40 -14.24 19.68
C ASN A 65 -8.09 -13.59 19.22
N CYS A 66 -7.87 -13.57 17.90
CA CYS A 66 -6.75 -12.85 17.31
C CYS A 66 -7.18 -11.42 16.93
N THR A 67 -6.70 -10.46 17.70
CA THR A 67 -6.84 -9.02 17.47
C THR A 67 -5.45 -8.39 17.41
N LYS A 68 -5.36 -7.14 16.95
CA LYS A 68 -4.07 -6.43 16.92
C LYS A 68 -3.46 -6.32 18.33
N GLU A 69 -4.32 -6.20 19.34
CA GLU A 69 -3.97 -6.07 20.76
C GLU A 69 -3.55 -7.40 21.39
N SER A 70 -4.08 -8.53 20.92
CA SER A 70 -3.69 -9.85 21.45
C SER A 70 -2.30 -10.30 20.99
N LEU A 71 -1.80 -9.71 19.90
CA LEU A 71 -0.46 -9.92 19.40
C LEU A 71 0.59 -9.09 20.13
N SER A 72 1.80 -9.64 20.22
CA SER A 72 2.95 -8.95 20.81
C SER A 72 3.31 -7.68 20.04
N GLU A 73 3.90 -6.71 20.74
CA GLU A 73 4.34 -5.45 20.12
C GLU A 73 5.35 -5.65 18.98
N MET A 74 6.24 -6.64 19.14
CA MET A 74 7.19 -7.03 18.11
C MET A 74 6.48 -7.50 16.84
N MET A 75 5.43 -8.33 16.98
CA MET A 75 4.64 -8.80 15.84
C MET A 75 3.86 -7.65 15.21
N ARG A 76 3.26 -6.76 16.01
CA ARG A 76 2.56 -5.56 15.50
C ARG A 76 3.40 -4.75 14.54
N ASN A 77 4.67 -4.51 14.88
CA ASN A 77 5.58 -3.73 14.03
C ASN A 77 5.90 -4.40 12.68
N THR A 78 5.59 -5.69 12.51
CA THR A 78 5.85 -6.40 11.23
C THR A 78 4.76 -6.19 10.18
N PHE A 79 3.53 -5.95 10.62
CA PHE A 79 2.37 -5.79 9.74
C PHE A 79 1.77 -4.38 9.79
N ASP A 80 2.05 -3.60 10.83
CA ASP A 80 1.63 -2.20 10.97
C ASP A 80 2.49 -1.27 10.11
N LEU A 81 2.31 -1.40 8.79
CA LEU A 81 3.07 -0.68 7.79
C LEU A 81 2.51 0.73 7.58
N PRO A 82 3.34 1.70 7.17
CA PRO A 82 2.92 3.09 7.01
C PRO A 82 1.76 3.20 6.03
N GLY A 83 0.65 3.77 6.49
CA GLY A 83 -0.51 4.00 5.66
C GLY A 83 -1.42 2.81 5.42
N ILE A 84 -1.11 1.66 5.99
CA ILE A 84 -2.00 0.51 5.98
C ILE A 84 -2.81 0.54 7.27
N ASN A 85 -4.12 0.54 7.13
CA ASN A 85 -5.02 0.29 8.24
C ASN A 85 -5.43 -1.18 8.18
N ILE A 86 -5.17 -1.93 9.24
CA ILE A 86 -5.52 -3.34 9.37
C ILE A 86 -6.35 -3.55 10.63
N SER A 87 -7.47 -4.25 10.48
CA SER A 87 -8.38 -4.57 11.56
C SER A 87 -8.92 -5.98 11.37
N GLY A 88 -8.80 -6.79 12.41
CA GLY A 88 -9.29 -8.16 12.41
C GLY A 88 -9.65 -8.59 13.81
N ASP A 89 -10.65 -9.46 13.89
CA ASP A 89 -11.17 -10.03 15.13
C ASP A 89 -11.76 -11.41 14.83
N GLY A 90 -11.83 -12.24 15.86
CA GLY A 90 -12.34 -13.61 15.80
C GLY A 90 -11.29 -14.66 16.18
N ASN A 91 -11.74 -15.90 16.26
CA ASN A 91 -10.96 -17.10 16.58
C ASN A 91 -10.67 -17.90 15.30
N GLN A 92 -9.97 -19.04 15.39
CA GLN A 92 -9.53 -19.75 14.17
C GLN A 92 -10.68 -20.16 13.22
N GLU A 93 -11.91 -20.30 13.70
CA GLU A 93 -13.06 -20.73 12.88
C GLU A 93 -13.76 -19.56 12.17
N ASP A 94 -13.81 -18.39 12.80
CA ASP A 94 -14.58 -17.22 12.33
C ASP A 94 -13.73 -15.97 12.08
N TRP A 95 -12.41 -16.05 12.27
CA TRP A 95 -11.53 -14.91 12.12
C TRP A 95 -11.49 -14.38 10.70
N GLN A 96 -11.65 -13.07 10.63
CA GLN A 96 -11.55 -12.31 9.40
C GLN A 96 -10.82 -11.01 9.68
N THR A 97 -9.99 -10.60 8.72
CA THR A 97 -9.28 -9.33 8.77
C THR A 97 -9.48 -8.58 7.49
N THR A 98 -9.64 -7.27 7.64
CA THR A 98 -9.64 -6.32 6.53
C THR A 98 -8.39 -5.44 6.60
N ALA A 99 -7.79 -5.13 5.47
CA ALA A 99 -6.78 -4.10 5.36
C ALA A 99 -6.98 -3.23 4.13
N LEU A 100 -6.59 -1.96 4.24
CA LEU A 100 -6.64 -0.99 3.15
C LEU A 100 -5.48 -0.01 3.28
N HIS A 101 -5.09 0.59 2.15
CA HIS A 101 -4.12 1.69 2.13
C HIS A 101 -4.84 3.03 2.05
N TYR A 102 -4.47 4.06 2.81
CA TYR A 102 -5.20 5.35 2.83
C TYR A 102 -5.30 6.05 1.46
N ILE A 103 -4.32 5.81 0.57
CA ILE A 103 -4.29 6.33 -0.81
C ILE A 103 -5.26 5.57 -1.72
N LEU A 104 -5.52 4.29 -1.42
CA LEU A 104 -6.38 3.37 -2.15
C LEU A 104 -7.54 2.97 -1.25
N SER A 105 -8.21 3.96 -0.65
CA SER A 105 -9.27 3.72 0.34
C SER A 105 -10.49 3.00 -0.25
N ASP A 106 -10.60 3.00 -1.58
CA ASP A 106 -11.56 2.24 -2.38
C ASP A 106 -11.20 0.74 -2.51
N GLN A 107 -9.97 0.34 -2.17
CA GLN A 107 -9.46 -1.02 -2.37
C GLN A 107 -9.27 -1.69 -1.01
N VAL A 108 -10.34 -2.34 -0.55
CA VAL A 108 -10.32 -3.10 0.70
C VAL A 108 -9.96 -4.55 0.41
N PHE A 109 -8.95 -5.05 1.09
CA PHE A 109 -8.55 -6.44 1.02
C PHE A 109 -9.01 -7.16 2.29
N ILE A 110 -9.53 -8.36 2.12
CA ILE A 110 -9.98 -9.22 3.19
C ILE A 110 -9.18 -10.51 3.15
N ILE A 111 -8.74 -10.98 4.31
CA ILE A 111 -8.20 -12.32 4.49
C ILE A 111 -9.00 -13.03 5.58
N ASP A 112 -9.29 -14.31 5.36
CA ASP A 112 -9.92 -15.17 6.35
C ASP A 112 -8.90 -16.10 7.02
N ALA A 113 -9.37 -16.91 7.98
CA ALA A 113 -8.53 -17.88 8.68
C ALA A 113 -7.96 -19.00 7.78
N SER A 114 -8.44 -19.15 6.54
CA SER A 114 -7.85 -20.07 5.55
C SER A 114 -6.64 -19.47 4.84
N GLY A 115 -6.45 -18.15 4.95
CA GLY A 115 -5.40 -17.40 4.25
C GLY A 115 -5.81 -16.95 2.84
N ALA A 116 -7.07 -17.15 2.45
CA ALA A 116 -7.58 -16.69 1.17
C ALA A 116 -7.73 -15.17 1.19
N ILE A 117 -7.02 -14.47 0.29
CA ILE A 117 -7.11 -13.01 0.17
C ILE A 117 -8.07 -12.66 -0.95
N ASN A 118 -9.16 -12.00 -0.59
CA ASN A 118 -10.13 -11.44 -1.51
C ASN A 118 -10.03 -9.92 -1.52
N ARG A 119 -10.35 -9.31 -2.66
CA ARG A 119 -10.50 -7.87 -2.79
C ARG A 119 -11.99 -7.58 -2.86
N LEU A 120 -12.46 -6.65 -2.04
CA LEU A 120 -13.78 -6.05 -2.18
C LEU A 120 -13.68 -4.91 -3.18
N ASP A 121 -14.46 -5.00 -4.25
CA ASP A 121 -14.64 -3.95 -5.26
C ASP A 121 -15.89 -3.11 -4.96
#